data_AF-A0A966E1R9-F1
#
_entry.id   AF-A0A966E1R9-F1
#
_cell.length_a   1.000
_cell.length_b   1.000
_cell.length_c   1.000
_cell.angle_alpha   90.00
_cell.angle_beta   90.00
_cell.angle_gamma   90.00
#
_symmetry.space_group_name_H-M   'P 1'
#
loop_
_entity.id
_entity.type
_entity.pdbx_description
1 polymer ?
#
loop_
_entity_poly.entity_id
_entity_poly.type
_entity_poly.pdbx_seq_one_letter_code
_entity_poly.pdbx_strand_id
1 'polypeptide(L)'
;MLALSQAIESYGLDPGPILQAGEVELSQFDVNSRLPSHALDRMICLAVEATGDPAFGLRFVEFLQPTSYHALGVALLYSPTLRSFCQRLERYFAMATTLDDTRFVEEGDVAYLVTRPLVSYSNTLRRCHSDGWTAWILKLLRQMSRPDYAPVQIDLVWAPPSDLQPRYEQLFHCPLNFL
;
A
#
# COMPACT_ATOMS: atom_id res chain seq x y z
N MET A 1 9.70 -8.15 1.26
CA MET A 1 10.91 -8.24 0.41
C MET A 1 10.60 -8.69 -1.01
N LEU A 2 9.93 -9.83 -1.24
CA LEU A 2 9.67 -10.33 -2.61
C LEU A 2 8.95 -9.32 -3.52
N ALA A 3 7.83 -8.73 -3.09
CA ALA A 3 7.10 -7.76 -3.92
C ALA A 3 7.91 -6.48 -4.22
N LEU A 4 8.78 -6.05 -3.31
CA LEU A 4 9.66 -4.91 -3.52
C LEU A 4 10.75 -5.24 -4.55
N SER A 5 11.34 -6.45 -4.45
CA SER A 5 12.27 -6.99 -5.45
C SER A 5 11.64 -7.01 -6.84
N GLN A 6 10.45 -7.61 -6.96
CA GLN A 6 9.75 -7.72 -8.24
C GLN A 6 9.36 -6.34 -8.82
N ALA A 7 8.98 -5.40 -7.95
CA ALA A 7 8.71 -4.04 -8.37
C ALA A 7 9.95 -3.36 -8.97
N ILE A 8 11.11 -3.47 -8.30
CA ILE A 8 12.38 -2.91 -8.80
C ILE A 8 12.82 -3.61 -10.10
N GLU A 9 12.76 -4.94 -10.15
CA GLU A 9 13.09 -5.76 -11.32
C GLU A 9 12.22 -5.38 -12.54
N SER A 10 10.98 -4.94 -12.32
CA SER A 10 10.10 -4.49 -13.40
C SER A 10 10.57 -3.22 -14.12
N TYR A 11 11.50 -2.46 -13.52
CA TYR A 11 12.19 -1.33 -14.16
C TYR A 11 13.53 -1.76 -14.81
N GLY A 12 13.86 -3.06 -14.81
CA GLY A 12 15.13 -3.58 -15.32
C GLY A 12 16.33 -3.33 -14.41
N LEU A 13 16.10 -3.09 -13.11
CA LEU A 13 17.13 -2.80 -12.11
C LEU A 13 17.41 -4.02 -11.23
N ASP A 14 18.64 -4.12 -10.72
CA ASP A 14 19.01 -5.11 -9.69
C ASP A 14 18.50 -4.65 -8.31
N PRO A 15 17.62 -5.42 -7.64
CA PRO A 15 17.13 -5.08 -6.31
C PRO A 15 18.19 -5.29 -5.21
N GLY A 16 19.22 -6.12 -5.44
CA GLY A 16 20.21 -6.51 -4.44
C GLY A 16 20.81 -5.33 -3.66
N PRO A 17 21.38 -4.31 -4.33
CA PRO A 17 21.95 -3.14 -3.67
C PRO A 17 20.93 -2.37 -2.81
N ILE A 18 19.70 -2.21 -3.28
CA ILE A 18 18.63 -1.47 -2.57
C ILE A 18 18.20 -2.26 -1.32
N LEU A 19 18.01 -3.57 -1.45
CA LEU A 19 17.60 -4.43 -0.33
C LEU A 19 18.70 -4.51 0.74
N GLN A 20 19.98 -4.57 0.34
CA GLN A 20 21.12 -4.54 1.25
C GLN A 20 21.25 -3.20 1.98
N ALA A 21 20.99 -2.09 1.28
CA ALA A 21 21.03 -0.75 1.86
C ALA A 21 19.96 -0.53 2.93
N GLY A 22 18.91 -1.35 3.00
CA GLY A 22 17.95 -1.36 4.11
C GLY A 22 18.57 -1.74 5.48
N GLU A 23 19.85 -2.13 5.52
CA GLU A 23 20.59 -2.50 6.74
C GLU A 23 19.91 -3.64 7.54
N VAL A 24 19.16 -4.48 6.84
CA VAL A 24 18.47 -5.64 7.43
C VAL A 24 19.43 -6.82 7.38
N GLU A 25 20.05 -7.18 8.50
CA GLU A 25 20.70 -8.49 8.60
C GLU A 25 19.64 -9.58 8.46
N LEU A 26 19.46 -10.13 7.25
CA LEU A 26 18.48 -11.19 6.99
C LEU A 26 18.68 -12.41 7.92
N SER A 27 19.90 -12.62 8.42
CA SER A 27 20.24 -13.61 9.46
C SER A 27 19.56 -13.38 10.81
N GLN A 28 19.11 -12.16 11.10
CA GLN A 28 18.38 -11.80 12.33
C GLN A 28 16.85 -11.86 12.15
N PHE A 29 16.36 -12.11 10.94
CA PHE A 29 14.93 -12.14 10.63
C PHE A 29 14.46 -13.60 10.53
N ASP A 30 13.77 -14.08 11.57
CA ASP A 30 12.87 -15.23 11.44
C ASP A 30 11.73 -14.89 10.45
N VAL A 31 11.04 -15.90 9.93
CA VAL A 31 9.85 -15.79 9.06
C VAL A 31 8.78 -14.84 9.63
N ASN A 32 8.75 -14.65 10.96
CA ASN A 32 7.81 -13.79 11.66
C ASN A 32 8.33 -12.38 11.97
N SER A 33 9.56 -12.06 11.59
CA SER A 33 10.22 -10.81 12.00
C SER A 33 9.71 -9.63 11.18
N ARG A 34 9.29 -8.58 11.88
CA ARG A 34 8.78 -7.34 11.26
C ARG A 34 9.94 -6.46 10.84
N LEU A 35 9.87 -5.97 9.61
CA LEU A 35 10.83 -5.01 9.06
C LEU A 35 10.72 -3.67 9.84
N PRO A 36 11.83 -3.14 10.38
CA PRO A 36 11.84 -1.84 11.02
C PRO A 36 11.43 -0.73 10.04
N SER A 37 10.72 0.28 10.54
CA SER A 37 10.21 1.39 9.72
C SER A 37 11.31 2.13 8.96
N HIS A 38 12.45 2.40 9.61
CA HIS A 38 13.58 3.09 9.01
C HIS A 38 14.22 2.31 7.86
N ALA A 39 14.25 0.97 7.96
CA ALA A 39 14.74 0.10 6.91
C ALA A 39 13.81 0.14 5.69
N LEU A 40 12.49 0.05 5.92
CA LEU A 40 11.48 0.19 4.86
C LEU A 40 11.57 1.57 4.19
N ASP A 41 11.64 2.64 4.97
CA ASP A 41 11.73 4.01 4.46
C ASP A 41 12.96 4.18 3.55
N ARG A 42 14.12 3.74 4.03
CA ARG A 42 15.37 3.81 3.25
C ARG A 42 15.29 3.02 1.95
N MET A 43 14.78 1.79 1.98
CA MET A 43 14.63 0.98 0.77
C MET A 43 13.67 1.63 -0.24
N ILE A 44 12.55 2.20 0.24
CA ILE A 44 11.57 2.87 -0.63
C ILE A 44 12.15 4.16 -1.21
N CYS A 45 12.89 4.95 -0.42
CA CYS A 45 13.59 6.13 -0.92
C CYS A 45 14.56 5.77 -2.05
N LEU A 46 15.39 4.75 -1.84
CA LEU A 46 16.36 4.29 -2.83
C LEU A 46 15.69 3.69 -4.08
N ALA A 47 14.57 2.96 -3.92
CA ALA A 47 13.81 2.44 -5.05
C ALA A 47 13.22 3.56 -5.91
N VAL A 48 12.62 4.59 -5.29
CA VAL A 48 12.10 5.76 -6.00
C VAL A 48 13.23 6.52 -6.70
N GLU A 49 14.37 6.71 -6.04
CA GLU A 49 15.54 7.38 -6.62
C GLU A 49 16.10 6.61 -7.83
N ALA A 50 16.30 5.29 -7.68
CA ALA A 50 16.88 4.46 -8.73
C ALA A 50 15.96 4.28 -9.94
N THR A 51 14.64 4.20 -9.71
CA THR A 51 13.65 4.04 -10.79
C THR A 51 13.28 5.37 -11.45
N GLY A 52 13.44 6.49 -10.73
CA GLY A 52 12.92 7.80 -11.16
C GLY A 52 11.39 7.89 -11.20
N ASP A 53 10.66 6.88 -10.68
CA ASP A 53 9.19 6.86 -10.67
C ASP A 53 8.65 7.38 -9.32
N PRO A 54 8.17 8.64 -9.24
CA PRO A 54 7.60 9.16 -7.99
C PRO A 54 6.28 8.46 -7.61
N ALA A 55 5.63 7.73 -8.52
CA ALA A 55 4.45 6.91 -8.30
C ALA A 55 4.81 5.42 -8.11
N PHE A 56 6.05 5.11 -7.70
CA PHE A 56 6.51 3.75 -7.43
C PHE A 56 5.55 2.94 -6.54
N GLY A 57 4.88 3.60 -5.59
CA GLY A 57 3.87 2.98 -4.74
C GLY A 57 2.78 2.25 -5.53
N LEU A 58 2.31 2.80 -6.65
CA LEU A 58 1.33 2.14 -7.52
C LEU A 58 1.91 0.89 -8.20
N ARG A 59 3.17 0.94 -8.64
CA ARG A 59 3.84 -0.23 -9.23
C ARG A 59 4.04 -1.32 -8.19
N PHE A 60 4.47 -0.95 -6.99
CA PHE A 60 4.76 -1.88 -5.90
C PHE A 60 3.56 -2.77 -5.55
N VAL A 61 2.33 -2.24 -5.54
CA VAL A 61 1.12 -3.01 -5.20
C VAL A 61 0.72 -4.03 -6.26
N GLU A 62 1.15 -3.85 -7.51
CA GLU A 62 0.85 -4.80 -8.58
C GLU A 62 1.40 -6.19 -8.24
N PHE A 63 2.56 -6.22 -7.57
CA PHE A 63 3.25 -7.43 -7.12
C PHE A 63 2.78 -7.95 -5.75
N LEU A 64 1.99 -7.18 -5.00
CA LEU A 64 1.38 -7.68 -3.77
C LEU A 64 0.29 -8.71 -4.07
N GLN A 65 0.32 -9.81 -3.34
CA GLN A 65 -0.71 -10.84 -3.36
C GLN A 65 -1.49 -10.80 -2.05
N PRO A 66 -2.73 -11.33 -1.99
CA PRO A 66 -3.47 -11.38 -0.73
C PRO A 66 -2.67 -12.10 0.37
N THR A 67 -1.90 -13.12 -0.02
CA THR A 67 -0.96 -13.85 0.86
C THR A 67 0.22 -13.01 1.35
N SER A 68 0.52 -11.86 0.74
CA SER A 68 1.51 -10.90 1.27
C SER A 68 1.10 -10.33 2.63
N TYR A 69 -0.20 -10.35 2.96
CA TYR A 69 -0.76 -10.03 4.28
C TYR A 69 -1.13 -11.30 5.07
N HIS A 70 -0.56 -12.46 4.71
CA HIS A 70 -0.81 -13.77 5.33
C HIS A 70 -2.31 -14.06 5.46
N ALA A 71 -2.74 -14.52 6.65
CA ALA A 71 -4.13 -14.84 6.93
C ALA A 71 -5.06 -13.61 6.84
N LEU A 72 -4.56 -12.40 7.07
CA LEU A 72 -5.39 -11.18 7.00
C LEU A 72 -5.87 -10.95 5.57
N GLY A 73 -4.97 -10.96 4.58
CA GLY A 73 -5.35 -10.68 3.20
C GLY A 73 -6.31 -11.72 2.63
N VAL A 74 -6.13 -13.00 2.97
CA VAL A 74 -7.09 -14.06 2.62
C VAL A 74 -8.43 -13.83 3.33
N ALA A 75 -8.43 -13.56 4.63
CA ALA A 75 -9.65 -13.34 5.40
C ALA A 75 -10.45 -12.11 4.91
N LEU A 76 -9.77 -11.09 4.39
CA LEU A 76 -10.39 -9.92 3.76
C LEU A 76 -11.15 -10.32 2.49
N LEU A 77 -10.53 -11.11 1.60
CA LEU A 77 -11.16 -11.57 0.35
C LEU A 77 -12.41 -12.43 0.56
N TYR A 78 -12.52 -13.14 1.67
CA TYR A 78 -13.69 -13.96 2.02
C TYR A 78 -14.70 -13.20 2.90
N SER A 79 -14.66 -11.87 2.92
CA SER A 79 -15.65 -11.09 3.64
C SER A 79 -16.99 -11.10 2.89
N PRO A 80 -18.13 -11.34 3.57
CA PRO A 80 -19.43 -11.46 2.91
C PRO A 80 -20.00 -10.13 2.40
N THR A 81 -19.48 -9.00 2.89
CA THR A 81 -19.89 -7.65 2.49
C THR A 81 -18.70 -6.69 2.54
N LEU A 82 -18.79 -5.55 1.83
CA LEU A 82 -17.82 -4.46 1.91
C LEU A 82 -17.68 -3.92 3.35
N ARG A 83 -18.80 -3.83 4.08
CA ARG A 83 -18.78 -3.44 5.49
C ARG A 83 -17.96 -4.42 6.33
N SER A 84 -18.19 -5.73 6.14
CA SER A 84 -17.44 -6.78 6.85
C SER A 84 -15.95 -6.77 6.50
N PHE A 85 -15.60 -6.44 5.24
CA PHE A 85 -14.21 -6.23 4.82
C PHE A 85 -13.57 -5.10 5.62
N CYS A 86 -14.20 -3.92 5.65
CA CYS A 86 -13.64 -2.74 6.31
C CYS A 86 -13.52 -2.95 7.83
N GLN A 87 -14.53 -3.53 8.47
CA GLN A 87 -14.50 -3.85 9.90
C GLN A 87 -13.41 -4.88 10.24
N ARG A 88 -13.20 -5.88 9.38
CA ARG A 88 -12.13 -6.88 9.57
C ARG A 88 -10.76 -6.24 9.39
N LEU A 89 -10.62 -5.35 8.40
CA LEU A 89 -9.39 -4.60 8.18
C LEU A 89 -9.06 -3.75 9.42
N GLU A 90 -9.96 -2.88 9.87
CA GLU A 90 -9.77 -2.06 11.08
C GLU A 90 -9.37 -2.92 12.30
N ARG A 91 -10.07 -4.03 12.53
CA ARG A 91 -9.84 -4.87 13.71
C ARG A 91 -8.48 -5.57 13.71
N TYR A 92 -7.98 -5.97 12.55
CA TYR A 92 -6.82 -6.87 12.45
C TYR A 92 -5.61 -6.27 11.73
N PHE A 93 -5.67 -5.02 11.24
CA PHE A 93 -4.54 -4.40 10.52
C PHE A 93 -3.26 -4.33 11.36
N ALA A 94 -3.38 -4.14 12.67
CA ALA A 94 -2.26 -4.14 13.62
C ALA A 94 -1.47 -5.48 13.67
N MET A 95 -2.05 -6.58 13.16
CA MET A 95 -1.33 -7.83 12.99
C MET A 95 -0.32 -7.73 11.84
N ALA A 96 -0.65 -7.01 10.77
CA ALA A 96 0.19 -6.86 9.59
C ALA A 96 1.28 -5.79 9.78
N THR A 97 0.96 -4.66 10.42
CA THR A 97 1.90 -3.55 10.59
C THR A 97 1.71 -2.85 11.93
N THR A 98 2.77 -2.22 12.45
CA THR A 98 2.69 -1.27 13.57
C THR A 98 2.95 0.17 13.14
N LEU A 99 3.06 0.41 11.83
CA LEU A 99 3.44 1.71 11.28
C LEU A 99 2.24 2.64 11.10
N ASP A 100 1.04 2.08 10.92
CA ASP A 100 -0.19 2.82 10.70
C ASP A 100 -1.35 2.18 11.45
N ASP A 101 -2.36 2.99 11.78
CA ASP A 101 -3.68 2.49 12.10
C ASP A 101 -4.60 2.57 10.87
N THR A 102 -5.71 1.83 10.94
CA THR A 102 -6.79 1.90 9.97
C THR A 102 -8.11 1.98 10.72
N ARG A 103 -9.00 2.86 10.28
CA ARG A 103 -10.30 3.13 10.90
C ARG A 103 -11.41 3.01 9.88
N PHE A 104 -12.53 2.41 10.29
CA PHE A 104 -13.75 2.37 9.51
C PHE A 104 -14.82 3.21 10.20
N VAL A 105 -15.27 4.27 9.54
CA VAL A 105 -16.20 5.25 10.12
C VAL A 105 -17.44 5.32 9.23
N GLU A 106 -18.62 5.13 9.79
CA GLU A 106 -19.89 5.28 9.07
C GLU A 106 -20.54 6.62 9.44
N GLU A 107 -20.84 7.44 8.45
CA GLU A 107 -21.45 8.76 8.62
C GLU A 107 -22.61 8.94 7.63
N GLY A 108 -23.84 8.79 8.13
CA GLY A 108 -25.04 8.88 7.29
C GLY A 108 -25.04 7.85 6.17
N ASP A 109 -25.06 8.32 4.92
CA ASP A 109 -25.12 7.48 3.72
C ASP A 109 -23.72 7.09 3.18
N VAL A 110 -22.64 7.55 3.81
CA VAL A 110 -21.27 7.25 3.39
C VAL A 110 -20.49 6.56 4.50
N ALA A 111 -19.44 5.85 4.10
CA ALA A 111 -18.49 5.27 5.02
C ALA A 111 -17.06 5.51 4.55
N TYR A 112 -16.18 5.76 5.50
CA TYR A 112 -14.78 6.09 5.30
C TYR A 112 -13.90 4.95 5.77
N LEU A 113 -12.90 4.62 4.97
CA LEU A 113 -11.78 3.79 5.41
C LEU A 113 -10.54 4.67 5.40
N VAL A 114 -10.02 4.96 6.59
CA VAL A 114 -8.95 5.95 6.80
C VAL A 114 -7.73 5.24 7.36
N THR A 115 -6.56 5.51 6.82
CA THR A 115 -5.28 5.12 7.43
C THR A 115 -4.55 6.33 8.00
N ARG A 116 -3.90 6.16 9.15
CA ARG A 116 -3.04 7.21 9.74
C ARG A 116 -1.70 6.63 10.18
N PRO A 117 -0.59 7.32 9.89
CA PRO A 117 0.70 6.89 10.36
C PRO A 117 0.80 7.04 11.88
N LEU A 118 1.33 6.01 12.54
CA LEU A 118 1.68 5.97 13.96
C LEU A 118 3.16 6.31 14.19
N VAL A 119 3.96 6.37 13.11
CA VAL A 119 5.37 6.73 13.11
C VAL A 119 5.63 7.84 12.08
N SER A 120 6.77 8.53 12.19
CA SER A 120 7.17 9.51 11.18
C SER A 120 7.63 8.81 9.90
N TYR A 121 7.14 9.28 8.76
CA TYR A 121 7.60 8.88 7.43
C TYR A 121 8.41 9.99 6.78
N SER A 122 9.43 9.62 5.99
CA SER A 122 9.93 10.53 4.97
C SER A 122 8.82 10.93 4.00
N ASN A 123 9.00 12.04 3.29
CA ASN A 123 8.05 12.45 2.25
C ASN A 123 7.88 11.39 1.17
N THR A 124 8.96 10.69 0.80
CA THR A 124 8.94 9.64 -0.23
C THR A 124 8.15 8.43 0.25
N LEU A 125 8.41 7.94 1.47
CA LEU A 125 7.64 6.83 2.04
C LEU A 125 6.17 7.22 2.22
N ARG A 126 5.87 8.44 2.67
CA ARG A 126 4.48 8.91 2.84
C ARG A 126 3.70 8.86 1.53
N ARG A 127 4.29 9.30 0.41
CA ARG A 127 3.67 9.25 -0.93
C ARG A 127 3.47 7.82 -1.41
N CYS A 128 4.54 7.01 -1.34
CA CYS A 128 4.51 5.60 -1.70
C CYS A 128 3.48 4.82 -0.89
N HIS A 129 3.36 5.09 0.42
CA HIS A 129 2.37 4.48 1.30
C HIS A 129 0.94 4.91 0.92
N SER A 130 0.69 6.20 0.71
CA SER A 130 -0.62 6.71 0.29
C SER A 130 -1.13 6.04 -0.98
N ASP A 131 -0.27 5.99 -2.00
CA ASP A 131 -0.58 5.37 -3.28
C ASP A 131 -0.77 3.86 -3.11
N GLY A 132 0.19 3.24 -2.43
CA GLY A 132 0.27 1.80 -2.29
C GLY A 132 -0.89 1.21 -1.49
N TRP A 133 -1.18 1.81 -0.34
CA TRP A 133 -2.28 1.38 0.53
C TRP A 133 -3.63 1.53 -0.19
N THR A 134 -3.87 2.68 -0.82
CA THR A 134 -5.15 2.95 -1.51
C THR A 134 -5.37 2.00 -2.68
N ALA A 135 -4.35 1.83 -3.53
CA ALA A 135 -4.44 0.90 -4.66
C ALA A 135 -4.55 -0.55 -4.21
N TRP A 136 -3.90 -0.93 -3.11
CA TRP A 136 -4.00 -2.27 -2.53
C TRP A 136 -5.40 -2.57 -2.01
N ILE A 137 -6.00 -1.65 -1.23
CA ILE A 137 -7.37 -1.80 -0.76
C ILE A 137 -8.33 -1.91 -1.94
N LEU A 138 -8.20 -1.05 -2.95
CA LEU A 138 -9.07 -1.09 -4.12
C LEU A 138 -8.94 -2.41 -4.90
N LYS A 139 -7.71 -2.93 -5.05
CA LYS A 139 -7.45 -4.24 -5.65
C LYS A 139 -8.19 -5.35 -4.91
N LEU A 140 -8.11 -5.38 -3.58
CA LEU A 140 -8.81 -6.39 -2.78
C LEU A 140 -10.33 -6.24 -2.84
N LEU A 141 -10.86 -5.00 -2.79
CA LEU A 141 -12.30 -4.75 -2.90
C LEU A 141 -12.84 -5.21 -4.26
N ARG A 142 -12.12 -4.95 -5.36
CA ARG A 142 -12.48 -5.42 -6.70
C ARG A 142 -12.44 -6.94 -6.82
N GLN A 143 -11.44 -7.58 -6.21
CA GLN A 143 -11.35 -9.05 -6.16
C GLN A 143 -12.46 -9.70 -5.32
N MET A 144 -12.85 -9.06 -4.21
CA MET A 144 -13.87 -9.56 -3.30
C MET A 144 -15.30 -9.33 -3.81
N SER A 145 -15.55 -8.22 -4.51
CA SER A 145 -16.90 -7.80 -4.92
C SER A 145 -17.12 -7.90 -6.43
N ARG A 146 -16.63 -6.92 -7.20
CA ARG A 146 -16.75 -6.85 -8.65
C ARG A 146 -15.59 -6.05 -9.27
N PRO A 147 -15.14 -6.39 -10.50
CA PRO A 147 -13.99 -5.74 -11.13
C PRO A 147 -14.13 -4.22 -11.32
N ASP A 148 -15.34 -3.73 -11.52
CA ASP A 148 -15.71 -2.33 -11.75
C ASP A 148 -16.02 -1.57 -10.45
N TYR A 149 -15.75 -2.14 -9.27
CA TYR A 149 -15.94 -1.42 -8.02
C TYR A 149 -15.07 -0.16 -7.97
N ALA A 150 -15.70 0.97 -7.65
CA ALA A 150 -15.05 2.25 -7.39
C ALA A 150 -15.73 2.92 -6.17
N PRO A 151 -14.96 3.49 -5.23
CA PRO A 151 -15.51 4.29 -4.14
C PRO A 151 -16.06 5.62 -4.67
N VAL A 152 -16.84 6.31 -3.83
CA VAL A 152 -17.41 7.63 -4.19
C VAL A 152 -16.34 8.71 -4.38
N GLN A 153 -15.23 8.60 -3.65
CA GLN A 153 -14.09 9.52 -3.69
C GLN A 153 -12.87 8.82 -3.07
N ILE A 154 -11.67 9.23 -3.47
CA ILE A 154 -10.41 8.90 -2.80
C ILE A 154 -9.67 10.20 -2.46
N ASP A 155 -9.21 10.29 -1.22
CA ASP A 155 -8.32 11.35 -0.76
C ASP A 155 -6.88 10.80 -0.70
N LEU A 156 -5.97 11.41 -1.45
CA LEU A 156 -4.54 11.10 -1.42
C LEU A 156 -3.78 12.23 -0.75
N VAL A 157 -2.69 11.89 -0.09
CA VAL A 157 -1.90 12.84 0.71
C VAL A 157 -0.92 13.70 -0.10
N TRP A 158 -0.98 13.59 -1.42
CA TRP A 158 -0.13 14.30 -2.36
C TRP A 158 -0.73 14.27 -3.76
N ALA A 159 -0.43 15.29 -4.56
CA ALA A 159 -0.77 15.34 -5.98
C ALA A 159 0.42 14.81 -6.82
N PRO A 160 0.21 13.80 -7.70
CA PRO A 160 1.24 13.37 -8.61
C PRO A 160 1.53 14.43 -9.69
N PRO A 161 2.74 14.41 -10.29
CA PRO A 161 3.05 15.19 -11.48
C PRO A 161 1.97 15.05 -12.56
N SER A 162 1.74 16.11 -13.34
CA SER A 162 0.64 16.18 -14.31
C SER A 162 0.67 15.07 -15.36
N ASP A 163 1.87 14.63 -15.74
CA ASP A 163 2.09 13.53 -16.68
C ASP A 163 1.71 12.15 -16.10
N LEU A 164 1.68 12.01 -14.77
CA LEU A 164 1.29 10.78 -14.08
C LEU A 164 -0.18 10.76 -13.67
N GLN A 165 -0.88 11.90 -13.62
CA GLN A 165 -2.29 11.97 -13.25
C GLN A 165 -3.20 10.99 -14.04
N PRO A 166 -3.04 10.82 -15.36
CA PRO A 166 -3.84 9.85 -16.11
C PRO A 166 -3.73 8.41 -15.59
N ARG A 167 -2.57 8.02 -15.04
CA ARG A 167 -2.36 6.69 -14.43
C ARG A 167 -3.23 6.51 -13.18
N TYR A 168 -3.39 7.57 -12.38
CA TYR A 168 -4.21 7.54 -11.17
C TYR A 168 -5.70 7.47 -11.53
N GLU A 169 -6.15 8.28 -12.48
CA GLU A 169 -7.53 8.26 -12.97
C GLU A 169 -7.92 6.90 -13.54
N GLN A 170 -7.04 6.30 -14.35
CA GLN A 170 -7.23 4.97 -14.92
C GLN A 170 -7.24 3.86 -13.86
N LEU A 171 -6.48 4.01 -12.77
CA LEU A 171 -6.44 2.99 -11.73
C LEU A 171 -7.67 3.07 -10.81
N PHE A 172 -7.99 4.27 -10.34
CA PHE A 172 -8.95 4.49 -9.26
C PHE A 172 -10.40 4.58 -9.74
N HIS A 173 -10.63 5.07 -10.97
CA HIS A 173 -11.97 5.19 -11.56
C HIS A 173 -12.99 5.96 -10.69
N CYS A 174 -12.52 6.92 -9.90
CA CYS A 174 -13.35 7.79 -9.07
C CYS A 174 -12.72 9.19 -8.95
N PRO A 175 -13.48 10.19 -8.47
CA PRO A 175 -12.94 11.49 -8.13
C PRO A 175 -11.77 11.38 -7.14
N LEU A 176 -10.67 12.06 -7.46
CA LEU A 176 -9.48 12.15 -6.61
C LEU A 176 -9.39 13.54 -6.00
N ASN A 177 -9.09 13.59 -4.72
CA ASN A 177 -8.79 14.82 -3.99
C ASN A 177 -7.39 14.70 -3.38
N PHE A 178 -6.63 15.79 -3.39
CA PHE A 178 -5.24 15.83 -2.97
C PHE A 178 -5.11 16.77 -1.75
N LEU A 179 -4.72 16.20 -0.60
CA LEU A 179 -4.64 16.87 0.70
C LEU A 179 -3.22 17.34 1.06
#